data_AF-A0A2D9HD65-F1
#
_entry.id   AF-A0A2D9HD65-F1
#
_cell.length_a   1.000
_cell.length_b   1.000
_cell.length_c   1.000
_cell.angle_alpha   90.00
_cell.angle_beta   90.00
_cell.angle_gamma   90.00
#
_symmetry.space_group_name_H-M   'P 1'
#
loop_
_entity.id
_entity.type
_entity.pdbx_description
1 polymer ?
#
loop_
_entity_poly.entity_id
_entity_poly.type
_entity_poly.pdbx_seq_one_letter_code
_entity_poly.pdbx_strand_id
1 'polypeptide(L)'
;MSFSNIIKSMDQDFFQEVLSSCPRKPRETLFARFGIARNRKKVSTLLPGKDPARAAKLKSALGAVDVEDEQGQQLAEEVLRLYLLKRRQILAHAMDHLEVNHEEGLTEEDVDFAAMSEPDRQALRDALAVDHDPQDVDLYIAYMVASS
;
A
#
# COMPACT_ATOMS: atom_id res chain seq x y z
N MET A 1 -5.59 12.38 2.95
CA MET A 1 -4.18 11.94 2.66
C MET A 1 -4.19 11.30 1.27
N SER A 2 -3.15 11.39 0.43
CA SER A 2 -3.16 10.76 -0.90
C SER A 2 -2.31 9.48 -0.93
N PHE A 3 -2.61 8.53 -1.82
CA PHE A 3 -1.84 7.30 -1.96
C PHE A 3 -0.39 7.56 -2.39
N SER A 4 -0.16 8.57 -3.24
CA SER A 4 1.19 9.02 -3.59
C SER A 4 1.98 9.49 -2.36
N ASN A 5 1.33 10.18 -1.41
CA ASN A 5 1.99 10.62 -0.17
C ASN A 5 2.36 9.44 0.74
N ILE A 6 1.54 8.38 0.79
CA ILE A 6 1.89 7.14 1.51
C ILE A 6 3.14 6.50 0.89
N ILE A 7 3.20 6.35 -0.44
CA ILE A 7 4.37 5.76 -1.12
C ILE A 7 5.62 6.62 -0.91
N LYS A 8 5.47 7.94 -0.87
CA LYS A 8 6.57 8.88 -0.64
C LYS A 8 7.19 8.72 0.75
N SER A 9 6.38 8.49 1.78
CA SER A 9 6.85 8.38 3.17
C SER A 9 7.49 7.03 3.51
N MET A 10 7.21 5.96 2.75
CA MET A 10 7.87 4.66 2.92
C MET A 10 9.39 4.78 2.79
N ASP A 11 10.14 3.93 3.48
CA ASP A 11 11.54 3.71 3.13
C ASP A 11 11.68 2.87 1.84
N GLN A 12 12.91 2.75 1.34
CA GLN A 12 13.15 2.08 0.06
C GLN A 12 13.01 0.56 0.15
N ASP A 13 13.36 -0.03 1.30
CA ASP A 13 13.36 -1.47 1.50
C ASP A 13 11.93 -1.97 1.67
N PHE A 14 11.12 -1.25 2.45
CA PHE A 14 9.70 -1.52 2.59
C PHE A 14 8.94 -1.35 1.27
N PHE A 15 9.18 -0.25 0.53
CA PHE A 15 8.57 -0.10 -0.79
C PHE A 15 8.98 -1.23 -1.76
N GLN A 16 10.22 -1.71 -1.66
CA GLN A 16 10.67 -2.85 -2.47
C GLN A 16 9.91 -4.12 -2.12
N GLU A 17 9.60 -4.37 -0.84
CA GLU A 17 8.74 -5.47 -0.39
C GLU A 17 7.29 -5.33 -0.89
N VAL A 18 6.74 -4.12 -0.82
CA VAL A 18 5.40 -3.80 -1.33
C VAL A 18 5.32 -4.12 -2.82
N LEU A 19 6.24 -3.58 -3.61
CA LEU A 19 6.32 -3.81 -5.06
C LEU A 19 6.58 -5.28 -5.42
N SER A 20 7.36 -5.97 -4.58
CA SER A 20 7.66 -7.39 -4.64
C SER A 20 6.39 -8.25 -4.56
N SER A 21 5.45 -7.84 -3.73
CA SER A 21 4.17 -8.51 -3.53
C SER A 21 3.21 -8.36 -4.70
N CYS A 22 3.39 -7.35 -5.56
CA CYS A 22 2.54 -7.15 -6.73
C CYS A 22 2.75 -8.26 -7.78
N PRO A 23 1.66 -8.78 -8.39
CA PRO A 23 1.77 -9.68 -9.52
C PRO A 23 2.57 -9.04 -10.67
N ARG A 24 3.13 -9.88 -11.55
CA ARG A 24 4.04 -9.43 -12.61
C ARG A 24 3.39 -8.42 -13.55
N LYS A 25 2.14 -8.65 -13.97
CA LYS A 25 1.45 -7.84 -14.97
C LYS A 25 1.19 -6.40 -14.49
N PRO A 26 0.56 -6.15 -13.32
CA PRO A 26 0.44 -4.80 -12.74
C PRO A 26 1.79 -4.09 -12.61
N ARG A 27 2.82 -4.81 -12.13
CA ARG A 27 4.17 -4.27 -12.01
C ARG A 27 4.78 -3.84 -13.35
N GLU A 28 4.59 -4.61 -14.42
CA GLU A 28 5.01 -4.24 -15.77
C GLU A 28 4.29 -2.98 -16.27
N THR A 29 2.97 -2.88 -16.04
CA THR A 29 2.17 -1.71 -16.39
C THR A 29 2.68 -0.44 -15.71
N LEU A 30 2.97 -0.50 -14.41
CA LEU A 30 3.52 0.61 -13.64
C LEU A 30 4.85 1.10 -14.21
N PHE A 31 5.80 0.18 -14.42
CA PHE A 31 7.09 0.55 -15.01
C PHE A 31 6.95 1.14 -16.42
N ALA A 32 6.01 0.63 -17.22
CA ALA A 32 5.75 1.15 -18.56
C ALA A 32 5.17 2.57 -18.53
N ARG A 33 4.17 2.84 -17.67
CA ARG A 33 3.54 4.16 -17.54
C ARG A 33 4.56 5.25 -17.22
N PHE A 34 5.46 4.99 -16.28
CA PHE A 34 6.47 5.96 -15.87
C PHE A 34 7.74 5.94 -16.75
N GLY A 35 7.72 5.25 -17.89
CA GLY A 35 8.86 5.23 -18.84
C GLY A 35 10.12 4.57 -18.28
N ILE A 36 10.01 3.71 -17.26
CA ILE A 36 11.15 3.10 -16.57
C ILE A 36 11.59 1.85 -17.32
N ALA A 37 12.44 2.07 -18.33
CA ALA A 37 12.97 1.01 -19.18
C ALA A 37 13.68 -0.10 -18.39
N ARG A 38 13.56 -1.34 -18.88
CA ARG A 38 14.40 -2.45 -18.41
C ARG A 38 15.84 -2.23 -18.85
N ASN A 39 16.78 -2.60 -18.00
CA ASN A 39 18.18 -2.61 -18.39
C ASN A 39 18.43 -3.78 -19.35
N ARG A 40 18.42 -3.51 -20.67
CA ARG A 40 18.54 -4.52 -21.74
C ARG A 40 19.83 -5.37 -21.65
N LYS A 41 20.86 -4.87 -20.96
CA LYS A 41 22.15 -5.57 -20.77
C LYS A 41 22.14 -6.63 -19.68
N LYS A 42 21.12 -6.66 -18.81
CA LYS A 42 20.97 -7.69 -17.78
C LYS A 42 19.72 -8.51 -18.09
N VAL A 43 19.86 -9.83 -18.16
CA VAL A 43 18.73 -10.78 -18.14
C VAL A 43 18.14 -10.78 -16.73
N SER A 44 17.71 -9.62 -16.25
CA SER A 44 17.02 -9.52 -14.98
C SER A 44 15.56 -9.80 -15.28
N THR A 45 15.13 -11.00 -14.93
CA THR A 45 13.72 -11.26 -14.69
C THR A 45 13.22 -10.19 -13.71
N LEU A 46 12.00 -9.70 -13.92
CA LEU A 46 11.29 -8.82 -12.98
C LEU A 46 10.94 -9.56 -11.68
N LEU A 47 11.87 -10.32 -11.13
CA LEU A 47 11.67 -10.98 -9.87
C LEU A 47 11.68 -9.90 -8.78
N PRO A 48 10.81 -10.05 -7.77
CA PRO A 48 10.87 -9.27 -6.54
C PRO A 48 12.32 -9.05 -6.07
N GLY A 49 12.72 -7.79 -5.85
CA GLY A 49 14.04 -7.45 -5.32
C GLY A 49 15.26 -7.56 -6.25
N LYS A 50 15.11 -7.95 -7.53
CA LYS A 50 16.28 -8.10 -8.43
C LYS A 50 16.73 -6.82 -9.16
N ASP A 51 16.02 -5.71 -9.01
CA ASP A 51 16.41 -4.40 -9.57
C ASP A 51 16.04 -3.23 -8.65
N PRO A 52 16.80 -3.03 -7.54
CA PRO A 52 16.53 -1.98 -6.56
C PRO A 52 16.59 -0.58 -7.17
N ALA A 53 17.45 -0.36 -8.18
CA ALA A 53 17.55 0.93 -8.85
C ALA A 53 16.28 1.30 -9.62
N ARG A 54 15.63 0.34 -10.29
CA ARG A 54 14.33 0.57 -10.93
C ARG A 54 13.21 0.72 -9.91
N ALA A 55 13.23 -0.05 -8.82
CA ALA A 55 12.26 0.10 -7.73
C ALA A 55 12.32 1.52 -7.12
N ALA A 56 13.52 2.06 -6.87
CA ALA A 56 13.70 3.41 -6.36
C ALA A 56 13.20 4.51 -7.30
N LYS A 57 13.42 4.34 -8.61
CA LYS A 57 12.84 5.24 -9.63
C LYS A 57 11.32 5.19 -9.63
N LEU A 58 10.74 3.99 -9.51
CA LEU A 58 9.30 3.82 -9.47
C LEU A 58 8.69 4.42 -8.19
N LYS A 59 9.32 4.23 -7.03
CA LYS A 59 8.94 4.88 -5.76
C LYS A 59 8.91 6.40 -5.91
N SER A 60 9.98 6.95 -6.49
CA SER A 60 10.09 8.40 -6.70
C SER A 60 9.03 8.92 -7.66
N ALA A 61 8.74 8.18 -8.74
CA ALA A 61 7.72 8.56 -9.71
C ALA A 61 6.31 8.50 -9.11
N LEU A 62 5.96 7.39 -8.43
CA LEU A 62 4.67 7.23 -7.75
C LEU A 62 4.48 8.25 -6.62
N GLY A 63 5.52 8.52 -5.83
CA GLY A 63 5.49 9.52 -4.77
C GLY A 63 5.49 10.98 -5.25
N ALA A 64 5.71 11.22 -6.55
CA ALA A 64 5.64 12.54 -7.18
C ALA A 64 4.34 12.75 -7.99
N VAL A 65 3.45 11.75 -8.02
CA VAL A 65 2.13 11.88 -8.64
C VAL A 65 1.31 12.94 -7.91
N ASP A 66 0.76 13.87 -8.67
CA ASP A 66 -0.12 14.93 -8.19
C ASP A 66 -1.39 14.32 -7.58
N VAL A 67 -1.95 15.00 -6.57
CA VAL A 67 -3.23 14.59 -5.98
C VAL A 67 -4.36 14.68 -7.01
N GLU A 68 -4.25 15.59 -7.99
CA GLU A 68 -5.22 15.75 -9.08
C GLU A 68 -5.06 14.72 -10.23
N ASP A 69 -3.95 13.97 -10.31
CA ASP A 69 -3.78 12.90 -11.31
C ASP A 69 -4.51 11.62 -10.83
N GLU A 70 -5.81 11.56 -11.10
CA GLU A 70 -6.68 10.43 -10.74
C GLU A 70 -6.10 9.07 -11.16
N GLN A 71 -5.60 8.97 -12.40
CA GLN A 71 -5.06 7.72 -12.89
C GLN A 71 -3.74 7.34 -12.21
N GLY A 72 -2.91 8.34 -11.88
CA GLY A 72 -1.69 8.13 -11.11
C GLY A 72 -2.00 7.68 -9.69
N GLN A 73 -3.01 8.27 -9.05
CA GLN A 73 -3.48 7.90 -7.71
C GLN A 73 -4.05 6.48 -7.70
N GLN A 74 -4.88 6.12 -8.67
CA GLN A 74 -5.41 4.74 -8.82
C GLN A 74 -4.30 3.69 -8.92
N LEU A 75 -3.21 4.02 -9.60
CA LEU A 75 -2.07 3.11 -9.72
C LEU A 75 -1.23 3.04 -8.45
N ALA A 76 -1.09 4.16 -7.73
CA ALA A 76 -0.49 4.17 -6.40
C ALA A 76 -1.32 3.32 -5.43
N GLU A 77 -2.64 3.51 -5.41
CA GLU A 77 -3.59 2.72 -4.64
C GLU A 77 -3.49 1.22 -4.99
N GLU A 78 -3.48 0.85 -6.28
CA GLU A 78 -3.45 -0.55 -6.69
C GLU A 78 -2.23 -1.29 -6.11
N VAL A 79 -1.06 -0.62 -6.07
CA VAL A 79 0.17 -1.18 -5.47
C VAL A 79 -0.05 -1.48 -3.98
N LEU A 80 -0.59 -0.53 -3.24
CA LEU A 80 -0.85 -0.66 -1.80
C LEU A 80 -1.92 -1.72 -1.53
N ARG A 81 -3.02 -1.68 -2.29
CA ARG A 81 -4.14 -2.62 -2.17
C ARG A 81 -3.70 -4.06 -2.41
N LEU A 82 -2.88 -4.31 -3.44
CA LEU A 82 -2.36 -5.65 -3.73
C LEU A 82 -1.46 -6.20 -2.62
N TYR A 83 -0.77 -5.32 -1.90
CA TYR A 83 0.03 -5.70 -0.75
C TYR A 83 -0.85 -6.02 0.47
N LEU A 84 -1.81 -5.15 0.78
CA LEU A 84 -2.73 -5.31 1.91
C LEU A 84 -3.70 -6.48 1.73
N LEU A 85 -4.08 -6.82 0.50
CA LEU A 85 -4.89 -8.02 0.19
C LEU A 85 -4.24 -9.32 0.68
N LYS A 86 -2.90 -9.38 0.71
CA LYS A 86 -2.17 -10.53 1.27
C LYS A 86 -2.10 -10.52 2.79
N ARG A 87 -2.50 -9.42 3.41
CA ARG A 87 -2.50 -9.16 4.86
C ARG A 87 -3.93 -8.96 5.37
N ARG A 88 -4.87 -9.70 4.79
CA ARG A 88 -6.31 -9.64 5.11
C ARG A 88 -6.62 -9.87 6.60
N GLN A 89 -5.72 -10.53 7.33
CA GLN A 89 -5.85 -10.68 8.78
C GLN A 89 -5.78 -9.34 9.54
N ILE A 90 -5.00 -8.36 9.06
CA ILE A 90 -5.00 -7.00 9.65
C ILE A 90 -6.39 -6.38 9.51
N LEU A 91 -7.02 -6.54 8.34
CA LEU A 91 -8.36 -6.03 8.08
C LEU A 91 -9.39 -6.71 9.00
N ALA A 92 -9.34 -8.03 9.16
CA ALA A 92 -10.22 -8.76 10.07
C ALA A 92 -10.07 -8.26 11.52
N HIS A 93 -8.83 -8.22 12.04
CA HIS A 93 -8.59 -7.76 13.40
C HIS A 93 -8.99 -6.29 13.62
N ALA A 94 -8.88 -5.45 12.59
CA ALA A 94 -9.34 -4.07 12.66
C ALA A 94 -10.86 -3.99 12.79
N MET A 95 -11.59 -4.79 12.01
CA MET A 95 -13.05 -4.86 12.12
C MET A 95 -13.50 -5.46 13.45
N ASP A 96 -12.82 -6.50 13.95
CA ASP A 96 -13.04 -7.08 15.28
C ASP A 96 -12.89 -6.02 16.38
N HIS A 97 -11.83 -5.20 16.31
CA HIS A 97 -11.58 -4.11 17.27
C HIS A 97 -12.64 -3.02 17.21
N LEU A 98 -13.14 -2.71 16.02
CA LEU A 98 -14.19 -1.72 15.79
C LEU A 98 -15.61 -2.30 16.03
N GLU A 99 -15.71 -3.57 16.42
CA GLU A 99 -16.97 -4.29 16.65
C GLU A 99 -17.90 -4.28 15.41
N VAL A 100 -17.31 -4.22 14.21
CA VAL A 100 -18.03 -4.23 12.93
C VAL A 100 -18.25 -5.67 12.48
N ASN A 101 -19.45 -6.00 12.01
CA ASN A 101 -19.72 -7.36 11.53
C ASN A 101 -19.04 -7.59 10.16
N HIS A 102 -18.32 -8.69 10.01
CA HIS A 102 -17.53 -8.96 8.80
C HIS A 102 -17.33 -10.47 8.52
N GLU A 103 -16.97 -10.79 7.27
CA GLU A 103 -16.51 -12.11 6.85
C GLU A 103 -15.03 -12.02 6.42
N GLU A 104 -14.13 -12.44 7.31
CA GLU A 104 -12.66 -12.32 7.13
C GLU A 104 -12.23 -10.89 6.72
N GLY A 105 -12.70 -9.88 7.45
CA GLY A 105 -12.43 -8.47 7.18
C GLY A 105 -13.22 -7.84 6.04
N LEU A 106 -14.03 -8.60 5.29
CA LEU A 106 -14.94 -8.00 4.31
C LEU A 106 -16.28 -7.68 4.97
N THR A 107 -16.70 -6.43 4.85
CA THR A 107 -17.98 -5.95 5.36
C THR A 107 -18.69 -5.11 4.31
N GLU A 108 -20.02 -5.05 4.39
CA GLU A 108 -20.87 -4.13 3.62
C GLU A 108 -21.09 -2.81 4.38
N GLU A 109 -20.65 -2.73 5.63
CA GLU A 109 -20.73 -1.52 6.44
C GLU A 109 -19.67 -0.51 6.00
N ASP A 110 -20.10 0.72 5.68
CA ASP A 110 -19.20 1.82 5.38
C ASP A 110 -18.53 2.31 6.67
N VAL A 111 -17.30 1.86 6.92
CA VAL A 111 -16.50 2.30 8.07
C VAL A 111 -15.75 3.58 7.70
N ASP A 112 -16.17 4.72 8.27
CA ASP A 112 -15.52 6.01 8.05
C ASP A 112 -14.27 6.17 8.94
N PHE A 113 -13.15 5.63 8.44
CA PHE A 113 -11.85 5.71 9.12
C PHE A 113 -11.28 7.13 9.17
N ALA A 114 -11.64 8.01 8.23
CA ALA A 114 -11.20 9.39 8.26
C ALA A 114 -11.86 10.19 9.40
N ALA A 115 -13.12 9.88 9.72
CA ALA A 115 -13.84 10.52 10.83
C ALA A 115 -13.40 10.06 12.23
N MET A 116 -12.64 8.97 12.35
CA MET A 116 -12.10 8.52 13.64
C MET A 116 -11.25 9.60 14.31
N SER A 117 -11.33 9.70 15.64
CA SER A 117 -10.47 10.60 16.39
C SER A 117 -9.02 10.09 16.42
N GLU A 118 -8.05 10.97 16.66
CA GLU A 118 -6.65 10.55 16.78
C GLU A 118 -6.42 9.54 17.93
N PRO A 119 -7.03 9.71 19.12
CA PRO A 119 -6.99 8.68 20.17
C PRO A 119 -7.53 7.32 19.73
N ASP A 120 -8.64 7.27 19.01
CA ASP A 120 -9.24 6.00 18.56
C ASP A 120 -8.37 5.32 17.50
N ARG A 121 -7.79 6.11 16.58
CA ARG A 121 -6.80 5.60 15.62
C ARG A 121 -5.56 5.04 16.31
N GLN A 122 -5.10 5.70 17.37
CA GLN A 122 -3.96 5.22 18.15
C GLN A 122 -4.31 3.92 18.91
N ALA A 123 -5.51 3.83 19.49
CA ALA A 123 -5.97 2.62 20.16
C ALA A 123 -6.07 1.43 19.19
N LEU A 124 -6.62 1.66 17.99
CA LEU A 124 -6.65 0.66 16.92
C LEU A 124 -5.23 0.24 16.52
N ARG A 125 -4.32 1.20 16.32
CA ARG A 125 -2.92 0.94 16.00
C ARG A 125 -2.25 0.05 17.04
N ASP A 126 -2.41 0.39 18.32
CA ASP A 126 -1.82 -0.35 19.43
C ASP A 126 -2.40 -1.77 19.52
N ALA A 127 -3.71 -1.93 19.27
CA ALA A 127 -4.36 -3.23 19.25
C ALA A 127 -3.85 -4.12 18.11
N LEU A 128 -3.72 -3.56 16.89
CA LEU A 128 -3.23 -4.31 15.73
C LEU A 128 -1.75 -4.68 15.85
N ALA A 129 -0.93 -3.81 16.45
CA ALA A 129 0.51 -4.03 16.62
C ALA A 129 0.85 -5.19 17.59
N VAL A 130 -0.14 -5.76 18.30
CA VAL A 130 0.04 -6.94 19.15
C VAL A 130 0.36 -8.18 18.30
N ASP A 131 -0.34 -8.35 17.18
CA ASP A 131 -0.27 -9.57 16.35
C ASP A 131 0.34 -9.32 14.95
N HIS A 132 0.49 -8.06 14.55
CA HIS A 132 0.93 -7.68 13.20
C HIS A 132 2.18 -6.81 13.23
N ASP A 133 2.93 -6.82 12.13
CA ASP A 133 4.11 -5.98 11.99
C ASP A 133 3.73 -4.48 12.04
N PRO A 134 4.41 -3.65 12.86
CA PRO A 134 4.06 -2.23 12.98
C PRO A 134 4.10 -1.46 11.65
N GLN A 135 4.98 -1.79 10.71
CA GLN A 135 5.02 -1.12 9.41
C GLN A 135 3.80 -1.46 8.55
N ASP A 136 3.32 -2.70 8.65
CA ASP A 136 2.11 -3.14 7.97
C ASP A 136 0.85 -2.51 8.57
N VAL A 137 0.80 -2.35 9.89
CA VAL A 137 -0.28 -1.64 10.60
C VAL A 137 -0.31 -0.17 10.19
N ASP A 138 0.85 0.50 10.16
CA ASP A 138 0.96 1.90 9.77
C ASP A 138 0.50 2.14 8.35
N LEU A 139 0.91 1.25 7.44
CA LEU A 139 0.45 1.28 6.06
C LEU A 139 -1.06 1.09 5.98
N TYR A 140 -1.62 0.13 6.71
CA TYR A 140 -3.06 -0.11 6.72
C TYR A 140 -3.84 1.14 7.16
N ILE A 141 -3.47 1.75 8.29
CA ILE A 141 -4.16 2.94 8.80
C ILE A 141 -4.05 4.10 7.79
N ALA A 142 -2.86 4.34 7.25
CA ALA A 142 -2.66 5.39 6.25
C ALA A 142 -3.49 5.14 4.98
N TYR A 143 -3.60 3.88 4.55
CA TYR A 143 -4.42 3.47 3.41
C TYR A 143 -5.90 3.75 3.68
N MET A 144 -6.44 3.33 4.82
CA MET A 144 -7.85 3.56 5.15
C MET A 144 -8.21 5.05 5.20
N VAL A 145 -7.33 5.88 5.75
CA VAL A 145 -7.50 7.36 5.78
C VAL A 145 -7.40 7.99 4.39
N ALA A 146 -6.70 7.37 3.44
CA ALA A 146 -6.63 7.84 2.06
C ALA A 146 -7.79 7.34 1.18
N SER A 147 -8.41 6.22 1.56
CA SER A 147 -9.55 5.61 0.87
C SER A 147 -10.93 6.11 1.36
N SER A 148 -10.98 6.85 2.47
CA SER A 148 -12.19 7.50 2.99
C SER A 148 -12.36 8.90 2.39
#